data_AF-A0A7J4SBX4-F1
#
_entry.id   AF-A0A7J4SBX4-F1
#
_cell.length_a   1.000
_cell.length_b   1.000
_cell.length_c   1.000
_cell.angle_alpha   90.00
_cell.angle_beta   90.00
_cell.angle_gamma   90.00
#
_symmetry.space_group_name_H-M   'P 1'
#
loop_
_entity.id
_entity.type
_entity.pdbx_description
1 polymer ?
#
loop_
_entity_poly.entity_id
_entity_poly.type
_entity_poly.pdbx_seq_one_letter_code
_entity_poly.pdbx_strand_id
1 'polypeptide(L)'
;MEDNVGEPVGLGMGFQAGGLIGLYLGFSLATISVLTDAENIQRTVSLMCIPPFLFSLILGPFLARRKKPVILTKEPLIEARERLSKFNEGQGKWRVLSHVSSDGVNLRIDMHNLDNIEGVVDAALEIAERTTVKFVVGRGNHKSSSPKLRNRVLARVEDRVGVLRRTRKAKSIEVNPIKSSEYNDYQNKLNRILLILLPIVSFLAWLEMRN
;
A
#
# COMPACT_ATOMS: atom_id res chain seq x y z
N MET A 1 2.34 12.09 23.10
CA MET A 1 1.21 11.73 22.21
C MET A 1 0.98 10.26 22.47
N GLU A 2 -0.13 9.88 23.09
CA GLU A 2 -0.39 8.46 23.39
C GLU A 2 -0.41 7.66 22.08
N ASP A 3 0.50 6.69 21.99
CA ASP A 3 0.58 5.74 20.89
C ASP A 3 -0.77 5.03 20.79
N ASN A 4 -1.57 5.40 19.79
CA ASN A 4 -2.92 4.87 19.64
C ASN A 4 -2.81 3.49 18.99
N VAL A 5 -2.35 2.52 19.76
CA VAL A 5 -1.98 1.18 19.28
C VAL A 5 -3.20 0.48 18.65
N GLY A 6 -3.14 0.23 17.34
CA GLY A 6 -4.26 -0.33 16.58
C GLY A 6 -4.72 -1.71 17.06
N GLU A 7 -5.99 -2.01 16.81
CA GLU A 7 -6.63 -3.27 17.23
C GLU A 7 -5.94 -4.50 16.63
N PRO A 8 -5.99 -5.67 17.31
CA PRO A 8 -5.52 -6.92 16.73
C PRO A 8 -6.26 -7.26 15.43
N VAL A 9 -5.56 -7.89 14.49
CA VAL A 9 -6.17 -8.34 13.21
C VAL A 9 -7.24 -9.42 13.39
N GLY A 10 -7.15 -10.20 14.47
CA GLY A 10 -8.13 -11.24 14.82
C GLY A 10 -7.79 -12.61 14.23
N LEU A 11 -8.40 -13.65 14.81
CA LEU A 11 -8.11 -15.05 14.49
C LEU A 11 -8.41 -15.42 13.03
N GLY A 12 -9.54 -14.94 12.49
CA GLY A 12 -9.92 -15.24 11.10
C GLY A 12 -8.87 -14.79 10.09
N MET A 13 -8.45 -13.51 10.17
CA MET A 13 -7.38 -12.96 9.34
C MET A 13 -6.03 -13.62 9.62
N GLY A 14 -5.74 -13.95 10.88
CA GLY A 14 -4.52 -14.67 11.26
C GLY A 14 -4.40 -16.03 10.57
N PHE A 15 -5.43 -16.87 10.66
CA PHE A 15 -5.47 -18.18 10.01
C PHE A 15 -5.40 -18.07 8.48
N GLN A 16 -6.14 -17.13 7.88
CA GLN A 16 -6.08 -16.88 6.43
C GLN A 16 -4.67 -16.48 5.98
N ALA A 17 -4.01 -15.58 6.71
CA ALA A 17 -2.66 -15.14 6.40
C ALA A 17 -1.63 -16.27 6.57
N GLY A 18 -1.74 -17.07 7.63
CA GLY A 18 -0.90 -18.25 7.85
C GLY A 18 -1.07 -19.27 6.72
N GLY A 19 -2.31 -19.55 6.32
CA GLY A 19 -2.62 -20.44 5.19
C GLY A 19 -2.07 -19.94 3.86
N LEU A 20 -2.19 -18.64 3.58
CA LEU A 20 -1.65 -18.04 2.37
C LEU A 20 -0.12 -18.14 2.30
N ILE A 21 0.58 -17.88 3.42
CA ILE A 21 2.04 -18.04 3.50
C ILE A 21 2.44 -19.50 3.26
N GLY A 22 1.73 -20.45 3.87
CA GLY A 22 1.94 -21.88 3.67
C GLY A 22 1.71 -22.29 2.21
N LEU A 23 0.69 -21.75 1.55
CA LEU A 23 0.42 -21.99 0.14
C LEU A 23 1.55 -21.51 -0.77
N TYR A 24 2.07 -20.30 -0.56
CA TYR A 24 3.20 -19.80 -1.35
C TYR A 24 4.45 -20.66 -1.18
N LEU A 25 4.78 -21.04 0.06
CA LEU A 25 5.91 -21.93 0.33
C LEU A 25 5.71 -23.30 -0.32
N GLY A 26 4.55 -23.91 -0.10
CA GLY A 26 4.19 -25.22 -0.63
C GLY A 26 4.21 -25.26 -2.15
N PHE A 27 3.66 -24.24 -2.81
CA PHE A 27 3.71 -24.09 -4.27
C PHE A 27 5.14 -23.95 -4.78
N SER A 28 5.99 -23.16 -4.09
CA SER A 28 7.38 -22.97 -4.48
C SER A 28 8.15 -24.30 -4.41
N LEU A 29 7.97 -25.06 -3.32
CA LEU A 29 8.60 -26.37 -3.14
C LEU A 29 8.05 -27.42 -4.13
N ALA A 30 6.74 -27.45 -4.35
CA ALA A 30 6.12 -28.35 -5.32
C ALA A 30 6.65 -28.08 -6.75
N THR A 31 6.87 -26.81 -7.10
CA THR A 31 7.49 -26.45 -8.39
C THR A 31 8.91 -27.03 -8.51
N ILE A 32 9.71 -26.92 -7.45
CA ILE A 32 11.06 -27.52 -7.41
C ILE A 32 10.99 -29.05 -7.48
N SER A 33 10.05 -29.66 -6.76
CA SER A 33 9.83 -31.11 -6.77
C SER A 33 9.51 -31.61 -8.18
N VAL A 34 8.58 -30.97 -8.90
CA VAL A 34 8.21 -31.36 -10.27
C VAL A 34 9.39 -31.20 -11.24
N LEU A 35 10.21 -30.15 -11.06
CA LEU A 35 11.40 -29.94 -11.90
C LEU A 35 12.52 -30.95 -11.62
N THR A 36 12.55 -31.54 -10.42
CA THR A 36 13.58 -32.49 -9.99
C THR A 36 13.15 -33.94 -10.28
N ASP A 37 11.89 -34.27 -9.99
CA ASP A 37 11.30 -35.58 -10.19
C ASP A 37 9.78 -35.44 -10.46
N ALA A 38 9.42 -35.46 -11.75
CA ALA A 38 8.05 -35.29 -12.20
C ALA A 38 7.15 -36.51 -11.95
N GLU A 39 7.72 -37.70 -11.71
CA GLU A 39 6.95 -38.93 -11.52
C GLU A 39 6.42 -39.06 -10.09
N ASN A 40 7.02 -38.34 -9.13
CA ASN A 40 6.60 -38.34 -7.74
C ASN A 40 5.42 -37.39 -7.45
N ILE A 41 4.27 -37.76 -8.01
CA ILE A 41 3.01 -37.00 -7.87
C ILE A 41 2.60 -36.88 -6.39
N GLN A 42 2.81 -37.93 -5.58
CA GLN A 42 2.44 -37.93 -4.17
C GLN A 42 3.19 -36.87 -3.37
N ARG A 43 4.50 -36.70 -3.61
CA ARG A 43 5.33 -35.65 -2.99
C ARG A 43 4.84 -34.27 -3.40
N THR A 44 4.59 -34.05 -4.69
CA THR A 44 4.09 -32.79 -5.23
C THR A 44 2.74 -32.39 -4.60
N VAL A 45 1.79 -33.31 -4.54
CA VAL A 45 0.47 -33.09 -3.93
C VAL A 45 0.62 -32.79 -2.43
N SER A 46 1.49 -33.52 -1.74
CA SER A 46 1.75 -33.31 -0.31
C SER A 46 2.31 -31.90 -0.03
N LEU A 47 3.24 -31.43 -0.87
CA LEU A 47 3.82 -30.09 -0.76
C LEU A 47 2.81 -28.98 -1.07
N MET A 48 1.83 -29.22 -1.94
CA MET A 48 0.77 -28.24 -2.19
C MET A 48 -0.28 -28.19 -1.07
N CYS A 49 -0.64 -29.36 -0.53
CA CYS A 49 -1.80 -29.47 0.36
C CYS A 49 -1.46 -29.34 1.85
N ILE A 50 -0.32 -29.85 2.33
CA ILE A 50 0.00 -29.88 3.77
C ILE A 50 0.46 -28.53 4.32
N PRO A 51 1.39 -27.79 3.66
CA PRO A 51 1.92 -26.53 4.19
C PRO A 51 0.86 -25.45 4.47
N PRO A 52 -0.20 -25.22 3.65
CA PRO A 52 -1.26 -24.27 3.98
C PRO A 52 -1.92 -24.55 5.34
N PHE A 53 -2.27 -25.80 5.64
CA PHE A 53 -2.92 -26.14 6.91
C PHE A 53 -1.94 -26.01 8.08
N LEU A 54 -0.71 -26.52 7.91
CA LEU A 54 0.32 -26.47 8.94
C LEU A 54 0.66 -25.02 9.34
N PHE A 55 0.88 -24.15 8.35
CA PHE A 55 1.21 -22.76 8.59
C PHE A 55 0.00 -21.95 9.08
N SER A 56 -1.22 -22.28 8.64
CA SER A 56 -2.44 -21.72 9.22
C SER A 56 -2.50 -22.01 10.73
N LEU A 57 -2.28 -23.26 11.14
CA LEU A 57 -2.36 -23.65 12.55
C LEU A 57 -1.23 -23.06 13.41
N ILE A 58 0.01 -23.06 12.91
CA ILE A 58 1.19 -22.59 13.66
C ILE A 58 1.27 -21.06 13.67
N LEU A 59 1.21 -20.43 12.49
CA LEU A 59 1.36 -18.98 12.38
C LEU A 59 0.05 -18.24 12.63
N GLY A 60 -1.11 -18.85 12.41
CA GLY A 60 -2.41 -18.19 12.55
C GLY A 60 -2.62 -17.52 13.90
N PRO A 61 -2.43 -18.20 15.05
CA PRO A 61 -2.54 -17.61 16.38
C PRO A 61 -1.53 -16.50 16.65
N PHE A 62 -0.32 -16.61 16.10
CA PHE A 62 0.72 -15.58 16.23
C PHE A 62 0.37 -14.33 15.40
N LEU A 63 -0.07 -14.54 14.15
CA LEU A 63 -0.48 -13.48 13.25
C LEU A 63 -1.76 -12.80 13.72
N ALA A 64 -2.68 -13.52 14.35
CA ALA A 64 -3.92 -12.98 14.92
C ALA A 64 -3.68 -11.88 15.97
N ARG A 65 -2.55 -11.98 16.69
CA ARG A 65 -2.11 -11.01 17.71
C ARG A 65 -1.40 -9.78 17.11
N ARG A 66 -1.09 -9.80 15.81
CA ARG A 66 -0.48 -8.65 15.13
C ARG A 66 -1.49 -7.51 15.15
N LYS A 67 -0.99 -6.33 15.50
CA LYS A 67 -1.79 -5.11 15.59
C LYS A 67 -1.92 -4.51 14.20
N LYS A 68 -3.13 -4.09 13.84
CA LYS A 68 -3.36 -3.33 12.61
C LYS A 68 -2.54 -2.03 12.73
N PRO A 69 -1.74 -1.64 11.72
CA PRO A 69 -1.07 -0.35 11.75
C PRO A 69 -2.12 0.76 11.86
N VAL A 70 -1.90 1.71 12.77
CA VAL A 70 -2.84 2.80 13.16
C VAL A 70 -3.29 3.64 11.97
N ILE A 71 -2.45 3.70 10.93
CA ILE A 71 -2.71 4.36 9.64
C ILE A 71 -3.96 3.77 8.95
N LEU A 72 -4.37 2.53 9.28
CA LEU A 72 -5.56 1.87 8.71
C LEU A 72 -6.87 2.19 9.46
N THR A 73 -6.82 2.81 10.65
CA THR A 73 -7.98 2.88 11.56
C THR A 73 -8.88 4.11 11.34
N LYS A 74 -8.36 5.20 10.76
CA LYS A 74 -9.20 6.22 10.13
C LYS A 74 -9.01 6.05 8.64
N GLU A 75 -10.05 5.67 7.90
CA GLU A 75 -9.97 5.63 6.44
C GLU A 75 -9.48 7.00 5.97
N PRO A 76 -8.25 7.12 5.42
CA PRO A 76 -7.70 8.42 5.02
C PRO A 76 -8.62 9.14 4.04
N LEU A 77 -9.44 8.36 3.34
CA LEU A 77 -10.49 8.83 2.45
C LEU A 77 -11.60 9.60 3.18
N ILE A 78 -12.08 9.13 4.34
CA ILE A 78 -13.14 9.82 5.09
C ILE A 78 -12.61 11.17 5.59
N GLU A 79 -11.44 11.19 6.23
CA GLU A 79 -10.81 12.42 6.71
C GLU A 79 -10.57 13.41 5.55
N ALA A 80 -10.07 12.91 4.41
CA ALA A 80 -9.88 13.73 3.23
C ALA A 80 -11.19 14.29 2.68
N ARG A 81 -12.26 13.49 2.67
CA ARG A 81 -13.58 13.93 2.19
C ARG A 81 -14.17 15.00 3.10
N GLU A 82 -14.10 14.83 4.42
CA GLU A 82 -14.55 15.83 5.37
C GLU A 82 -13.79 17.15 5.19
N ARG A 83 -12.46 17.10 5.16
CA ARG A 83 -11.61 18.30 5.10
C ARG A 83 -11.75 19.06 3.78
N LEU A 84 -11.94 18.33 2.68
CA LEU A 84 -12.08 18.92 1.34
C LEU A 84 -13.53 19.31 0.99
N SER A 85 -14.53 18.90 1.78
CA SER A 85 -15.96 19.13 1.49
C SER A 85 -16.30 20.61 1.31
N LYS A 86 -15.59 21.49 2.01
CA LYS A 86 -15.70 22.95 1.89
C LYS A 86 -15.33 23.52 0.53
N PHE A 87 -14.67 22.75 -0.34
CA PHE A 87 -14.29 23.15 -1.70
C PHE A 87 -15.22 22.58 -2.78
N ASN A 88 -16.39 22.03 -2.41
CA ASN A 88 -17.37 21.58 -3.39
C ASN A 88 -17.92 22.76 -4.22
N GLU A 89 -17.83 22.68 -5.54
CA GLU A 89 -18.18 23.78 -6.47
C GLU A 89 -19.55 23.61 -7.15
N GLY A 90 -20.29 22.53 -6.84
CA GLY A 90 -21.64 22.31 -7.37
C GLY A 90 -21.69 21.42 -8.63
N GLN A 91 -22.77 21.52 -9.41
CA GLN A 91 -23.09 20.55 -10.48
C GLN A 91 -22.21 20.71 -11.71
N GLY A 92 -21.70 19.59 -12.23
CA GLY A 92 -20.75 19.57 -13.36
C GLY A 92 -19.35 20.07 -13.02
N LYS A 93 -19.12 20.47 -11.78
CA LYS A 93 -17.85 20.99 -11.25
C LYS A 93 -17.23 20.02 -10.26
N TRP A 94 -16.07 20.40 -9.74
CA TRP A 94 -15.35 19.59 -8.78
C TRP A 94 -16.18 19.32 -7.52
N ARG A 95 -16.21 18.05 -7.12
CA ARG A 95 -16.90 17.58 -5.92
C ARG A 95 -16.10 16.49 -5.26
N VAL A 96 -16.01 16.56 -3.94
CA VAL A 96 -15.30 15.59 -3.11
C VAL A 96 -15.71 14.15 -3.39
N LEU A 97 -17.00 13.85 -3.46
CA LEU A 97 -17.46 12.46 -3.58
C LEU A 97 -17.10 11.81 -4.92
N SER A 98 -16.98 12.60 -5.99
CA SER A 98 -16.63 12.10 -7.33
C SER A 98 -15.16 12.25 -7.70
N HIS A 99 -14.46 13.24 -7.12
CA HIS A 99 -13.08 13.58 -7.47
C HIS A 99 -12.07 13.16 -6.40
N VAL A 100 -12.51 12.73 -5.22
CA VAL A 100 -11.64 12.19 -4.16
C VAL A 100 -11.93 10.72 -3.94
N SER A 101 -10.94 9.88 -4.26
CA SER A 101 -10.98 8.43 -4.10
C SER A 101 -9.71 7.92 -3.43
N SER A 102 -9.71 6.62 -3.10
CA SER A 102 -8.54 5.94 -2.56
C SER A 102 -8.05 4.88 -3.56
N ASP A 103 -6.74 4.85 -3.80
CA ASP A 103 -6.04 3.76 -4.50
C ASP A 103 -5.50 2.74 -3.47
N GLY A 104 -6.25 2.49 -2.38
CA GLY A 104 -5.86 1.63 -1.26
C GLY A 104 -5.40 2.43 -0.03
N VAL A 105 -4.09 2.56 0.17
CA VAL A 105 -3.51 3.38 1.26
C VAL A 105 -3.34 4.85 0.83
N ASN A 106 -3.20 5.09 -0.48
CA ASN A 106 -2.92 6.40 -1.03
C ASN A 106 -4.21 7.11 -1.46
N LEU A 107 -4.24 8.43 -1.26
CA LEU A 107 -5.34 9.27 -1.71
C LEU A 107 -5.13 9.72 -3.15
N ARG A 108 -6.22 9.70 -3.91
CA ARG A 108 -6.28 10.20 -5.28
C ARG A 108 -7.26 11.37 -5.33
N ILE A 109 -6.76 12.52 -5.75
CA ILE A 109 -7.54 13.74 -5.93
C ILE A 109 -7.48 14.12 -7.42
N ASP A 110 -8.61 13.98 -8.09
CA ASP A 110 -8.77 14.46 -9.46
C ASP A 110 -8.93 15.98 -9.47
N MET A 111 -8.05 16.70 -10.14
CA MET A 111 -8.04 18.17 -10.13
C MET A 111 -8.78 18.78 -11.33
N HIS A 112 -9.37 17.97 -12.21
CA HIS A 112 -10.13 18.51 -13.34
C HIS A 112 -11.44 19.14 -12.86
N ASN A 113 -11.93 20.12 -13.62
CA ASN A 113 -13.15 20.89 -13.32
C ASN A 113 -13.16 21.62 -11.96
N LEU A 114 -11.98 21.85 -11.39
CA LEU A 114 -11.76 22.60 -10.16
C LEU A 114 -11.29 24.01 -10.48
N ASP A 115 -12.01 25.01 -9.97
CA ASP A 115 -11.64 26.42 -10.11
C ASP A 115 -10.69 26.84 -8.97
N ASN A 116 -10.98 26.46 -7.72
CA ASN A 116 -10.16 26.73 -6.53
C ASN A 116 -9.03 25.70 -6.33
N ILE A 117 -8.07 25.71 -7.25
CA ILE A 117 -6.93 24.77 -7.24
C ILE A 117 -6.07 24.96 -5.99
N GLU A 118 -5.73 26.21 -5.66
CA GLU A 118 -4.81 26.53 -4.57
C GLU A 118 -5.38 26.10 -3.21
N GLY A 119 -6.69 26.34 -2.97
CA GLY A 119 -7.35 25.93 -1.74
C GLY A 119 -7.36 24.42 -1.53
N VAL A 120 -7.67 23.65 -2.58
CA VAL A 120 -7.66 22.18 -2.52
C VAL A 120 -6.25 21.64 -2.35
N VAL A 121 -5.26 22.18 -3.07
CA VAL A 121 -3.86 21.76 -2.91
C VAL A 121 -3.39 22.02 -1.49
N ASP A 122 -3.64 23.21 -0.94
CA ASP A 122 -3.20 23.58 0.40
C ASP A 122 -3.80 22.67 1.47
N ALA A 123 -5.11 22.41 1.42
CA ALA A 123 -5.77 21.49 2.34
C ALA A 123 -5.32 20.03 2.17
N ALA A 124 -5.06 19.61 0.92
CA ALA A 124 -4.57 18.27 0.62
C ALA A 124 -3.12 18.05 1.08
N LEU A 125 -2.29 19.10 1.10
CA LEU A 125 -0.92 19.03 1.61
C LEU A 125 -0.85 18.76 3.11
N GLU A 126 -1.82 19.25 3.88
CA GLU A 126 -1.96 18.91 5.31
C GLU A 126 -2.25 17.41 5.48
N ILE A 127 -3.09 16.85 4.62
CA ILE A 127 -3.37 15.40 4.61
C ILE A 127 -2.10 14.63 4.17
N ALA A 128 -1.33 15.22 3.25
CA ALA A 128 -0.08 14.67 2.74
C ALA A 128 1.07 14.63 3.76
N GLU A 129 0.84 15.06 5.01
CA GLU A 129 1.76 14.79 6.12
C GLU A 129 1.70 13.32 6.56
N ARG A 130 0.52 12.69 6.48
CA ARG A 130 0.23 11.37 7.05
C ARG A 130 0.07 10.26 6.02
N THR A 131 -0.47 10.59 4.84
CA THR A 131 -0.63 9.62 3.76
C THR A 131 -0.12 10.19 2.43
N THR A 132 0.12 9.34 1.45
CA THR A 132 0.49 9.79 0.11
C THR A 132 -0.73 10.39 -0.57
N VAL A 133 -0.57 11.59 -1.13
CA VAL A 133 -1.61 12.26 -1.91
C VAL A 133 -1.16 12.36 -3.37
N LYS A 134 -2.02 11.90 -4.27
CA LYS A 134 -1.82 11.92 -5.72
C LYS A 134 -2.80 12.89 -6.36
N PHE A 135 -2.28 14.00 -6.85
CA PHE A 135 -3.02 14.98 -7.65
C PHE A 135 -3.05 14.54 -9.11
N VAL A 136 -4.23 14.28 -9.67
CA VAL A 136 -4.41 13.93 -11.09
C VAL A 136 -4.67 15.22 -11.86
N VAL A 137 -3.71 15.61 -12.69
CA VAL A 137 -3.67 16.92 -13.37
C VAL A 137 -3.59 16.80 -14.89
N GLY A 138 -3.58 15.57 -15.41
CA GLY A 138 -3.38 15.31 -16.83
C GLY A 138 -1.95 15.62 -17.29
N ARG A 139 -1.73 15.62 -18.61
CA ARG A 139 -0.40 15.85 -19.21
C ARG A 139 -0.02 17.33 -19.26
N GLY A 140 -0.98 18.25 -19.15
CA GLY A 140 -0.73 19.70 -19.26
C GLY A 140 -0.21 20.14 -20.63
N ASN A 141 -0.54 19.42 -21.71
CA ASN A 141 -0.18 19.81 -23.07
C ASN A 141 -1.25 20.73 -23.69
N HIS A 142 -0.92 21.43 -24.77
CA HIS A 142 -1.82 22.34 -25.48
C HIS A 142 -3.12 21.68 -25.98
N LYS A 143 -3.14 20.35 -26.12
CA LYS A 143 -4.32 19.56 -26.51
C LYS A 143 -5.21 19.14 -25.32
N SER A 144 -4.84 19.48 -24.09
CA SER A 144 -5.62 19.16 -22.89
C SER A 144 -6.75 20.17 -22.70
N SER A 145 -7.87 19.74 -22.10
CA SER A 145 -8.96 20.62 -21.68
C SER A 145 -8.51 21.66 -20.63
N SER A 146 -7.42 21.41 -19.91
CA SER A 146 -6.89 22.34 -18.89
C SER A 146 -5.36 22.42 -18.93
N PRO A 147 -4.76 23.08 -19.95
CA PRO A 147 -3.30 23.07 -20.18
C PRO A 147 -2.49 23.66 -19.01
N LYS A 148 -3.05 24.66 -18.31
CA LYS A 148 -2.39 25.36 -17.20
C LYS A 148 -2.49 24.64 -15.85
N LEU A 149 -3.40 23.66 -15.71
CA LEU A 149 -3.71 22.97 -14.44
C LEU A 149 -2.46 22.35 -13.82
N ARG A 150 -1.73 21.57 -14.61
CA ARG A 150 -0.51 20.88 -14.16
C ARG A 150 0.52 21.85 -13.59
N ASN A 151 0.75 22.98 -14.27
CA ASN A 151 1.76 23.94 -13.84
C ASN A 151 1.32 24.70 -12.58
N ARG A 152 0.02 25.03 -12.45
CA ARG A 152 -0.52 25.67 -11.23
C ARG A 152 -0.36 24.76 -10.00
N VAL A 153 -0.79 23.50 -10.12
CA VAL A 153 -0.66 22.51 -9.03
C VAL A 153 0.82 22.28 -8.71
N LEU A 154 1.67 22.12 -9.75
CA LEU A 154 3.09 21.89 -9.56
C LEU A 154 3.76 23.05 -8.83
N ALA A 155 3.56 24.29 -9.28
CA ALA A 155 4.12 25.48 -8.64
C ALA A 155 3.70 25.55 -7.16
N ARG A 156 2.42 25.27 -6.86
CA ARG A 156 1.93 25.33 -5.49
C ARG A 156 2.49 24.23 -4.60
N VAL A 157 2.64 23.00 -5.11
CA VAL A 157 3.28 21.90 -4.38
C VAL A 157 4.76 22.20 -4.15
N GLU A 158 5.45 22.80 -5.13
CA GLU A 158 6.88 23.05 -5.04
C GLU A 158 7.29 24.12 -4.04
N ASP A 159 6.42 25.11 -3.85
CA ASP A 159 6.54 26.18 -2.85
C ASP A 159 6.48 25.64 -1.41
N ARG A 160 5.76 24.54 -1.18
CA ARG A 160 5.47 24.01 0.17
C ARG A 160 6.15 22.68 0.50
N VAL A 161 6.58 21.91 -0.51
CA VAL A 161 7.08 20.55 -0.34
C VAL A 161 8.46 20.38 -0.96
N GLY A 162 9.41 19.91 -0.15
CA GLY A 162 10.77 19.60 -0.58
C GLY A 162 10.85 18.48 -1.63
N VAL A 163 11.93 18.49 -2.42
CA VAL A 163 12.14 17.60 -3.58
C VAL A 163 12.00 16.11 -3.23
N LEU A 164 12.45 15.69 -2.06
CA LEU A 164 12.46 14.28 -1.65
C LEU A 164 11.06 13.71 -1.37
N ARG A 165 10.08 14.57 -1.08
CA ARG A 165 8.70 14.17 -0.79
C ARG A 165 7.79 14.24 -2.01
N ARG A 166 8.26 14.77 -3.14
CA ARG A 166 7.44 14.97 -4.34
C ARG A 166 7.91 14.11 -5.51
N THR A 167 6.97 13.46 -6.19
CA THR A 167 7.23 12.67 -7.40
C THR A 167 6.39 13.21 -8.55
N ARG A 168 7.04 13.62 -9.64
CA ARG A 168 6.36 14.09 -10.84
C ARG A 168 6.14 12.90 -11.79
N LYS A 169 4.89 12.53 -12.06
CA LYS A 169 4.52 11.52 -13.07
C LYS A 169 3.91 12.19 -14.30
N ALA A 170 3.71 11.42 -15.37
CA ALA A 170 3.22 11.93 -16.65
C ALA A 170 1.82 12.56 -16.59
N LYS A 171 0.93 12.07 -15.71
CA LYS A 171 -0.46 12.56 -15.56
C LYS A 171 -0.81 12.99 -14.13
N SER A 172 0.15 12.92 -13.21
CA SER A 172 -0.09 13.18 -11.80
C SER A 172 1.14 13.73 -11.10
N ILE A 173 0.89 14.38 -9.97
CA ILE A 173 1.91 14.85 -9.04
C ILE A 173 1.62 14.15 -7.71
N GLU A 174 2.59 13.44 -7.17
CA GLU A 174 2.47 12.69 -5.93
C GLU A 174 3.27 13.38 -4.83
N VAL A 175 2.68 13.48 -3.65
CA VAL A 175 3.32 13.98 -2.43
C VAL A 175 3.28 12.87 -1.39
N ASN A 176 4.45 12.41 -0.99
CA ASN A 176 4.64 11.38 0.01
C ASN A 176 4.53 11.96 1.43
N PRO A 177 4.06 11.14 2.39
CA PRO A 177 4.02 11.53 3.79
C PRO A 177 5.41 11.90 4.31
N ILE A 178 5.44 12.66 5.40
CA ILE A 178 6.67 12.79 6.17
C ILE A 178 6.94 11.39 6.71
N LYS A 179 8.07 10.79 6.31
CA LYS A 179 8.47 9.51 6.89
C LYS A 179 8.68 9.73 8.39
N SER A 180 7.74 9.28 9.22
CA SER A 180 7.96 9.19 10.65
C SER A 180 9.10 8.20 10.90
N SER A 181 9.84 8.38 12.01
CA SER A 181 10.82 7.38 12.48
C SER A 181 10.22 5.97 12.49
N GLU A 182 8.95 5.87 12.90
CA GLU A 182 8.19 4.61 12.96
C GLU A 182 8.08 3.87 11.62
N TYR A 183 7.88 4.59 10.50
CA TYR A 183 7.81 3.95 9.18
C TYR A 183 9.17 3.37 8.77
N ASN A 184 10.25 4.12 9.03
CA ASN A 184 11.60 3.67 8.76
C ASN A 184 11.97 2.47 9.65
N ASP A 185 11.60 2.51 10.93
CA ASP A 185 11.83 1.42 11.87
C ASP A 185 11.05 0.16 11.49
N TYR A 186 9.81 0.32 11.02
CA TYR A 186 9.02 -0.79 10.50
C TYR A 186 9.66 -1.42 9.24
N GLN A 187 10.08 -0.60 8.28
CA GLN A 187 10.79 -1.08 7.08
C GLN A 187 12.11 -1.78 7.43
N ASN A 188 12.89 -1.21 8.35
CA ASN A 188 14.14 -1.82 8.82
C ASN A 188 13.89 -3.16 9.51
N LYS A 189 12.83 -3.26 10.32
CA LYS A 189 12.43 -4.51 10.96
C LYS A 189 12.00 -5.56 9.93
N LEU A 190 11.24 -5.19 8.91
CA LEU A 190 10.86 -6.09 7.82
C LEU A 190 12.08 -6.57 7.03
N ASN A 191 12.98 -5.66 6.64
CA ASN A 191 14.20 -6.00 5.92
C ASN A 191 15.07 -6.97 6.72
N ARG A 192 15.19 -6.75 8.03
CA ARG A 192 15.92 -7.68 8.91
C ARG A 192 15.28 -9.06 8.97
N ILE A 193 13.95 -9.15 9.02
CA ILE A 193 13.23 -10.43 8.96
C ILE A 193 13.45 -11.13 7.62
N LEU A 194 13.38 -10.41 6.51
CA LEU A 194 13.62 -10.96 5.17
C LEU A 194 15.04 -11.53 5.05
N LEU A 195 16.05 -10.83 5.56
CA LEU A 195 17.44 -11.31 5.57
C LEU A 195 17.62 -12.59 6.40
N ILE A 196 16.84 -12.79 7.46
CA ILE A 196 16.87 -14.02 8.28
C ILE A 196 16.13 -15.17 7.59
N LEU A 197 14.99 -14.88 6.95
CA LEU A 197 14.17 -15.91 6.30
C LEU A 197 14.78 -16.45 5.01
N LEU A 198 15.51 -15.62 4.26
CA LEU A 198 16.12 -16.00 3.00
C LEU A 198 17.02 -17.26 3.10
N PRO A 199 18.01 -17.34 4.02
CA PRO A 199 18.83 -18.54 4.15
C PRO A 199 18.04 -19.79 4.59
N ILE A 200 16.98 -19.63 5.37
CA ILE A 200 16.13 -20.76 5.80
C ILE A 200 15.37 -21.33 4.61
N VAL A 201 14.78 -20.47 3.77
CA VAL A 201 14.07 -20.91 2.55
C VAL A 201 15.05 -21.54 1.56
N SER A 202 16.23 -20.94 1.37
CA SER A 202 17.28 -21.53 0.52
C SER A 202 17.73 -22.91 1.02
N PHE A 203 17.86 -23.10 2.34
CA PHE A 203 18.22 -24.39 2.92
C PHE A 203 17.14 -25.45 2.71
N LEU A 204 15.86 -25.10 2.89
CA LEU A 204 14.73 -26.00 2.63
C LEU A 204 14.66 -26.39 1.15
N ALA A 205 14.87 -25.44 0.24
CA ALA A 205 14.94 -25.71 -1.19
C ALA A 205 16.12 -26.64 -1.53
N TRP A 206 17.28 -26.46 -0.91
CA TRP A 206 18.43 -27.35 -1.10
C TRP A 206 18.17 -28.77 -0.59
N LEU A 207 17.55 -28.93 0.57
CA LEU A 207 17.13 -30.25 1.08
C LEU A 207 16.17 -30.93 0.11
N GLU A 208 15.22 -30.17 -0.45
CA GLU A 208 14.28 -30.68 -1.44
C GLU A 208 14.98 -31.16 -2.71
N MET A 209 16.00 -30.45 -3.18
CA MET A 209 16.78 -30.86 -4.37
C MET A 209 17.69 -32.08 -4.13
N ARG A 210 17.97 -32.45 -2.88
CA ARG A 210 18.86 -33.57 -2.54
C ARG A 210 18.12 -34.91 -2.45
N ASN A 211 16.83 -34.86 -2.11
CA ASN A 211 15.94 -36.03 -2.02
C ASN A 211 15.19 -36.22 -3.33
#